data_AF-A0A2T3JBS4-F1
#
_entry.id   AF-A0A2T3JBS4-F1
#
_cell.length_a   1.000
_cell.length_b   1.000
_cell.length_c   1.000
_cell.angle_alpha   90.00
_cell.angle_beta   90.00
_cell.angle_gamma   90.00
#
_symmetry.space_group_name_H-M   'P 1'
#
loop_
_entity.id
_entity.type
_entity.pdbx_description
1 polymer ?
#
loop_
_entity_poly.entity_id
_entity_poly.type
_entity_poly.pdbx_seq_one_letter_code
_entity_poly.pdbx_strand_id
1 'polypeptide(L)'
;MKTEMVRARVSSELKHESEIILSELGMSMSDAIRIFLSQVKLRHEFPIELKRPNKETLKAMQEPVTEDEYNSASDLFSDILGSSDVKN
;
A
#
# COMPACT_ATOMS: atom_id res chain seq x y z
N MET A 1 17.91 -6.60 23.90
CA MET A 1 17.35 -6.06 22.64
C MET A 1 17.30 -4.54 22.73
N LYS A 2 17.71 -3.82 21.69
CA LYS A 2 17.48 -2.37 21.63
C LYS A 2 16.02 -2.11 21.25
N THR A 3 15.36 -1.21 21.96
CA THR A 3 13.99 -0.78 21.68
C THR A 3 14.03 0.60 21.06
N GLU A 4 13.34 0.77 19.93
CA GLU A 4 13.17 2.06 19.28
C GLU A 4 11.73 2.54 19.46
N MET A 5 11.54 3.86 19.52
CA MET A 5 10.21 4.46 19.73
C MET A 5 9.62 4.97 18.42
N VAL A 6 8.42 4.50 18.09
CA VAL A 6 7.61 5.02 16.98
C VAL A 6 6.74 6.16 17.49
N ARG A 7 6.84 7.34 16.86
CA ARG A 7 6.01 8.51 17.17
C ARG A 7 5.25 8.94 15.93
N ALA A 8 3.93 9.07 16.05
CA ALA A 8 3.06 9.59 15.01
C ALA A 8 2.14 10.67 15.60
N ARG A 9 1.88 11.73 14.82
CA ARG A 9 0.90 12.75 15.18
C ARG A 9 -0.47 12.29 14.71
N VAL A 10 -1.44 12.33 15.61
CA VAL A 10 -2.85 11.98 15.36
C VAL A 10 -3.75 13.01 16.05
N SER A 11 -4.99 13.16 15.61
CA SER A 11 -5.96 13.99 16.32
C SER A 11 -6.30 13.37 17.68
N SER A 12 -6.67 14.22 18.64
CA SER A 12 -7.09 13.77 19.97
C SER A 12 -8.31 12.84 19.92
N GLU A 13 -9.25 13.15 19.04
CA GLU A 13 -10.45 12.35 18.77
C GLU A 13 -10.08 10.95 18.28
N LEU A 14 -9.28 10.85 17.20
CA LEU A 14 -8.84 9.56 16.65
C LEU A 14 -8.13 8.70 17.70
N LYS A 15 -7.25 9.32 18.50
CA LYS A 15 -6.55 8.62 19.58
C LYS A 15 -7.53 8.07 20.61
N HIS A 16 -8.46 8.91 21.08
CA HIS A 16 -9.37 8.54 22.16
C HIS A 16 -10.35 7.43 21.74
N GLU A 17 -11.00 7.60 20.59
CA GLU A 17 -11.95 6.60 20.08
C GLU A 17 -11.27 5.26 19.81
N SER A 18 -10.09 5.28 19.20
CA SER A 18 -9.32 4.07 18.94
C SER A 18 -8.91 3.36 20.24
N GLU A 19 -8.49 4.10 21.28
CA GLU A 19 -8.10 3.49 22.56
C GLU A 19 -9.27 2.79 23.25
N ILE A 20 -10.49 3.35 23.18
CA ILE A 20 -11.69 2.70 23.72
C ILE A 20 -11.95 1.37 23.01
N ILE A 21 -12.02 1.40 21.68
CA ILE A 21 -12.29 0.19 20.86
C ILE A 21 -11.22 -0.87 21.08
N LEU A 22 -9.93 -0.49 21.09
CA LEU A 22 -8.83 -1.41 21.33
C LEU A 22 -8.89 -2.01 22.75
N SER A 23 -9.26 -1.22 23.76
CA SER A 23 -9.42 -1.69 25.13
C SER A 23 -10.57 -2.71 25.24
N GLU A 24 -11.68 -2.52 24.53
CA GLU A 24 -12.78 -3.50 24.46
C GLU A 24 -12.32 -4.83 23.86
N LEU A 25 -11.34 -4.78 22.94
CA LEU A 25 -10.68 -5.95 22.37
C LEU A 25 -9.53 -6.50 23.22
N GLY A 26 -9.29 -5.94 24.41
CA GLY A 26 -8.25 -6.38 25.34
C GLY A 26 -6.82 -6.03 24.90
N MET A 27 -6.64 -4.98 24.09
CA MET A 27 -5.34 -4.55 23.59
C MET A 27 -5.07 -3.06 23.83
N SER A 28 -3.81 -2.72 24.08
CA SER A 28 -3.39 -1.31 24.15
C SER A 28 -3.09 -0.74 22.75
N MET A 29 -3.04 0.59 22.63
CA MET A 29 -2.52 1.25 21.43
C MET A 29 -1.15 0.72 21.00
N SER A 30 -0.27 0.42 21.97
CA SER A 30 1.07 -0.09 21.70
C SER A 30 1.04 -1.53 21.14
N ASP A 31 0.10 -2.35 21.58
CA ASP A 31 -0.08 -3.71 21.03
C ASP A 31 -0.53 -3.64 19.58
N ALA A 32 -1.51 -2.80 19.28
CA ALA A 32 -2.01 -2.60 17.92
C ALA A 32 -0.89 -2.15 16.97
N ILE A 33 -0.07 -1.17 17.37
CA ILE A 33 1.07 -0.68 16.57
C ILE A 33 2.11 -1.80 16.38
N ARG A 34 2.41 -2.59 17.41
CA ARG A 34 3.34 -3.73 17.31
C ARG A 34 2.83 -4.79 16.33
N ILE A 35 1.54 -5.13 16.40
CA ILE A 35 0.90 -6.08 15.49
C ILE A 35 0.97 -5.56 14.06
N PHE A 36 0.62 -4.30 13.83
CA PHE A 36 0.68 -3.65 12.51
C PHE A 36 2.09 -3.76 11.91
N LEU A 37 3.13 -3.33 12.63
CA LEU A 37 4.51 -3.39 12.15
C LEU A 37 4.99 -4.83 11.93
N SER A 38 4.53 -5.77 12.77
CA SER A 38 4.84 -7.19 12.61
C SER A 38 4.22 -7.76 11.34
N GLN A 39 2.99 -7.36 10.99
CA GLN A 39 2.34 -7.79 9.75
C GLN A 39 3.04 -7.21 8.52
N VAL A 40 3.44 -5.93 8.56
CA VAL A 40 4.24 -5.32 7.47
C VAL A 40 5.53 -6.11 7.25
N LYS A 41 6.26 -6.41 8.33
CA LYS A 41 7.51 -7.17 8.26
C LYS A 41 7.29 -8.59 7.72
N LEU A 42 6.25 -9.27 8.18
CA LEU A 42 5.99 -10.67 7.84
C LEU A 42 5.55 -10.84 6.38
N ARG A 43 4.70 -9.95 5.89
CA ARG A 43 4.03 -10.09 4.59
C ARG A 43 4.69 -9.30 3.47
N HIS A 44 5.60 -8.38 3.81
CA HIS A 44 6.21 -7.45 2.84
C HIS A 44 5.16 -6.61 2.08
N GLU A 45 4.02 -6.33 2.72
CA GLU A 45 2.91 -5.56 2.15
C GLU A 45 2.27 -4.67 3.22
N PHE A 46 1.37 -3.79 2.80
CA PHE A 46 0.57 -3.00 3.73
C PHE A 46 -0.57 -3.88 4.30
N PRO A 47 -0.70 -4.05 5.62
CA PRO A 47 -1.48 -5.13 6.22
C PRO A 47 -2.98 -4.84 6.35
N ILE A 48 -3.47 -3.78 5.70
CA ILE A 48 -4.89 -3.45 5.60
C ILE A 48 -5.22 -3.14 4.14
N GLU A 49 -6.43 -3.48 3.74
CA GLU A 49 -6.89 -3.33 2.36
C GLU A 49 -6.99 -1.86 1.95
N LEU A 50 -6.25 -1.47 0.91
CA LEU A 50 -6.31 -0.13 0.33
C LEU A 50 -7.46 -0.04 -0.67
N LYS A 51 -8.68 0.15 -0.17
CA LYS A 51 -9.92 0.12 -0.99
C LYS A 51 -10.11 1.32 -1.91
N ARG A 52 -9.48 2.45 -1.63
CA ARG A 52 -9.66 3.68 -2.42
C ARG A 52 -8.45 3.95 -3.30
N PRO A 53 -8.61 3.92 -4.63
CA PRO A 53 -7.57 4.38 -5.54
C PRO A 53 -7.23 5.84 -5.23
N ASN A 54 -5.96 6.20 -5.43
CA ASN A 54 -5.52 7.58 -5.27
C ASN A 54 -5.99 8.42 -6.48
N LYS A 55 -5.77 9.74 -6.41
CA LYS A 55 -6.19 10.68 -7.46
C LYS A 55 -5.57 10.34 -8.84
N GLU A 56 -4.33 9.87 -8.86
CA GLU A 56 -3.61 9.52 -10.07
C GLU A 56 -4.23 8.28 -10.74
N THR A 57 -4.46 7.22 -9.96
CA THR A 57 -5.12 6.00 -10.44
C THR A 57 -6.54 6.30 -10.94
N LEU A 58 -7.31 7.15 -10.23
CA LEU A 58 -8.64 7.55 -10.69
C LEU A 58 -8.60 8.30 -12.03
N LYS A 59 -7.60 9.18 -12.23
CA LYS A 59 -7.41 9.89 -13.49
C LYS A 59 -7.09 8.92 -14.62
N ALA A 60 -6.16 8.00 -14.41
CA ALA A 60 -5.79 6.99 -15.40
C ALA A 60 -6.99 6.09 -15.78
N MET A 61 -7.86 5.74 -14.83
CA MET A 61 -9.08 4.97 -15.11
C MET A 61 -10.14 5.75 -15.90
N GLN A 62 -10.08 7.08 -15.90
CA GLN A 62 -10.99 7.96 -16.65
C GLN A 62 -10.41 8.37 -18.01
N GLU A 63 -9.12 8.13 -18.25
CA GLU A 63 -8.50 8.41 -19.54
C GLU A 63 -9.06 7.46 -20.61
N PRO A 64 -9.23 7.94 -21.86
CA PRO A 64 -9.65 7.08 -22.96
C PRO A 64 -8.63 5.95 -23.15
N VAL A 65 -9.12 4.76 -23.46
CA VAL A 65 -8.27 3.62 -23.80
C VAL A 65 -7.52 3.95 -25.09
N THR A 66 -6.25 3.54 -25.19
CA THR A 66 -5.53 3.62 -26.47
C THR A 66 -6.17 2.68 -27.50
N GLU A 67 -6.14 3.07 -28.77
CA GLU A 67 -6.56 2.21 -29.89
C GLU A 67 -5.46 1.20 -30.27
N ASP A 68 -4.30 1.24 -29.61
CA ASP A 68 -3.18 0.33 -29.91
C ASP A 68 -3.55 -1.13 -29.57
N GLU A 69 -3.54 -1.97 -30.60
CA GLU A 69 -3.70 -3.42 -30.49
C GLU A 69 -2.37 -4.13 -30.75
N TYR A 70 -2.08 -5.16 -29.95
CA TYR A 70 -0.86 -5.95 -30.05
C TYR A 70 -1.20 -7.42 -30.29
N ASN A 71 -0.48 -8.04 -31.22
CA ASN A 71 -0.68 -9.46 -31.56
C ASN A 71 -0.10 -10.40 -30.50
N SER A 72 0.77 -9.89 -29.62
CA SER A 72 1.41 -10.67 -28.55
C SER A 72 1.84 -9.79 -27.38
N ALA A 73 2.04 -10.41 -26.21
CA ALA A 73 2.62 -9.73 -25.05
C ALA A 73 4.05 -9.20 -25.32
N SER A 74 4.83 -9.89 -26.18
CA SER A 74 6.16 -9.42 -26.57
C SER A 74 6.11 -8.13 -27.39
N ASP A 75 5.12 -7.97 -28.27
CA ASP A 75 4.96 -6.75 -29.07
C ASP A 75 4.63 -5.55 -28.16
N LEU A 76 3.71 -5.75 -27.20
CA LEU A 76 3.36 -4.77 -26.18
C LEU A 76 4.57 -4.33 -25.35
N PHE A 77 5.36 -5.29 -24.82
CA PHE A 77 6.51 -4.95 -24.00
C PHE A 77 7.63 -4.27 -24.78
N SER A 78 7.81 -4.61 -26.07
CA SER A 78 8.80 -3.99 -26.93
C SER A 78 8.51 -2.51 -27.19
N ASP A 79 7.23 -2.17 -27.33
CA ASP A 79 6.78 -0.78 -27.48
C ASP A 79 6.91 0.02 -26.18
N ILE A 80 6.35 -0.49 -25.06
CA ILE A 80 6.32 0.24 -23.77
C ILE A 80 7.69 0.42 -23.15
N LEU A 81 8.51 -0.63 -23.13
CA LEU A 81 9.81 -0.61 -22.44
C LEU A 81 10.93 -0.05 -23.31
N GLY A 82 10.67 0.14 -24.61
CA GLY A 82 11.69 0.31 -25.63
C GLY A 82 12.53 -0.96 -25.75
N SER A 83 12.84 -1.39 -26.98
CA SER A 83 13.75 -2.51 -27.23
C SER A 83 15.15 -2.21 -26.70
N SER A 84 15.38 -2.47 -25.41
CA SER A 84 16.68 -2.52 -24.77
C SER A 84 17.23 -3.91 -24.99
N ASP A 85 18.20 -3.99 -25.89
CA ASP A 85 18.93 -5.17 -26.37
C ASP A 85 19.06 -6.34 -25.35
N VAL A 86 18.57 -7.52 -25.74
CA VAL A 86 19.22 -8.78 -25.33
C VAL A 86 20.14 -9.19 -26.47
N LYS A 87 21.28 -8.49 -26.60
CA LYS A 87 22.48 -9.02 -27.25
C LYS A 87 23.30 -9.73 -26.19
N ASN A 88 23.23 -11.06 -26.18
CA ASN A 88 24.33 -11.90 -25.70
C ASN A 88 25.35 -12.05 -26.83
#